data_AF-A0A382JHV6-F1
#
_entry.id   AF-A0A382JHV6-F1
#
_cell.length_a   1.000
_cell.length_b   1.000
_cell.length_c   1.000
_cell.angle_alpha   90.00
_cell.angle_beta   90.00
_cell.angle_gamma   90.00
#
_symmetry.space_group_name_H-M   'P 1'
#
loop_
_entity.id
_entity.type
_entity.pdbx_description
1 polymer ?
#
loop_
_entity_poly.entity_id
_entity_poly.type
_entity_poly.pdbx_seq_one_letter_code
_entity_poly.pdbx_strand_id
1 'polypeptide(L)'
;MSSSLDPDISILSVLTHIYMEPFTPPLPLMFCLIGAAITIILTFALAAIFSSKLNLRSQSFRLDVSRWKITRALSSIPTLNAFRLTGVSIFFIIIYACFWGSDNPIYNIAPTFIWVIWWVGLAYLSAFVGDLWRLINPWYSLFHWGEKLLLTWTPSTTIKPLLKYPKWIGITP
;
A
#
# COMPACT_ATOMS: atom_id res chain seq x y z
N MET A 1 37.66 0.84 -47.31
CA MET A 1 37.50 2.23 -46.85
C MET A 1 36.91 2.16 -45.45
N SER A 2 37.79 2.13 -44.45
CA SER A 2 37.50 1.98 -43.03
C SER A 2 37.00 3.29 -42.46
N SER A 3 35.73 3.35 -42.05
CA SER A 3 35.25 4.39 -41.15
C SER A 3 35.10 3.77 -39.75
N SER A 4 36.22 3.65 -39.07
CA SER A 4 36.29 3.49 -37.62
C SER A 4 35.77 4.79 -37.00
N LEU A 5 34.47 4.83 -36.72
CA LEU A 5 33.88 5.91 -35.92
C LEU A 5 34.29 5.66 -34.47
N ASP A 6 35.06 6.60 -33.93
CA ASP A 6 35.66 6.54 -32.60
C ASP A 6 34.60 6.29 -31.51
N PRO A 7 34.84 5.35 -30.57
CA PRO A 7 33.95 5.08 -29.44
C PRO A 7 33.74 6.29 -28.53
N ASP A 8 34.62 7.29 -28.60
CA ASP A 8 34.51 8.52 -27.82
C ASP A 8 33.38 9.43 -28.33
N ILE A 9 33.09 9.46 -29.65
CA ILE A 9 32.04 10.32 -30.22
C ILE A 9 30.65 9.80 -29.87
N SER A 10 30.46 8.48 -29.83
CA SER A 10 29.17 7.88 -29.44
C SER A 10 28.88 8.12 -27.95
N ILE A 11 29.87 7.94 -27.07
CA ILE A 11 29.74 8.26 -25.63
C ILE A 11 29.45 9.75 -25.42
N LEU A 12 30.14 10.66 -26.14
CA LEU A 12 29.90 12.09 -26.04
C LEU A 12 28.51 12.47 -26.56
N SER A 13 28.04 11.85 -27.64
CA SER A 13 26.71 12.08 -28.22
C SER A 13 25.58 11.65 -27.28
N VAL A 14 25.74 10.51 -26.59
CA VAL A 14 24.83 10.02 -25.56
C VAL A 14 24.82 10.96 -24.35
N LEU A 15 25.98 11.45 -23.91
CA LEU A 15 26.10 12.43 -22.82
C LEU A 15 25.45 13.78 -23.17
N THR A 16 25.54 14.24 -24.42
CA THR A 16 24.90 15.48 -24.87
C THR A 16 23.38 15.35 -25.06
N HIS A 17 22.87 14.16 -25.39
CA HIS A 17 21.43 13.90 -25.47
C HIS A 17 20.75 13.76 -24.09
N ILE A 18 21.52 13.54 -23.01
CA ILE A 18 21.02 13.42 -21.63
C ILE A 18 21.17 14.75 -20.85
N TYR A 19 21.28 15.88 -21.55
CA TYR A 19 21.12 17.19 -20.92
C TYR A 19 19.63 17.44 -20.68
N MET A 20 19.08 16.80 -19.64
CA MET A 20 17.76 17.16 -19.11
C MET A 20 17.89 18.61 -18.63
N GLU A 21 17.23 19.55 -19.30
CA GLU A 21 17.09 20.91 -18.78
C GLU A 21 16.62 20.79 -17.33
N PRO A 22 17.33 21.40 -16.36
CA PRO A 22 16.86 21.42 -14.99
C PRO A 22 15.44 21.95 -15.01
N PHE A 23 14.49 21.20 -14.42
CA PHE A 23 13.12 21.67 -14.28
C PHE A 23 13.16 23.03 -13.57
N THR A 24 12.97 24.12 -14.32
CA THR A 24 12.88 25.47 -13.76
C THR A 24 11.41 25.72 -13.45
N PRO A 25 10.99 25.65 -12.18
CA PRO A 25 9.61 25.97 -11.85
C PRO A 25 9.27 27.39 -12.32
N PRO A 26 8.00 27.65 -12.71
CA PRO A 26 7.58 28.98 -13.17
C PRO A 26 7.69 30.05 -12.07
N LEU A 27 7.87 29.64 -10.81
CA LEU A 27 8.10 30.47 -9.64
C LEU A 27 9.49 30.17 -9.06
N PRO A 28 10.17 31.14 -8.43
CA PRO A 28 11.43 30.88 -7.76
C PRO A 28 11.30 29.75 -6.72
N LEU A 29 12.25 28.82 -6.73
CA LEU A 29 12.22 27.57 -5.95
C LEU A 29 11.90 27.78 -4.45
N MET A 30 12.39 28.87 -3.86
CA MET A 30 12.11 29.22 -2.47
C MET A 30 10.62 29.43 -2.19
N PHE A 31 9.86 30.05 -3.11
CA PHE A 31 8.42 30.21 -2.94
C PHE A 31 7.69 28.87 -3.00
N CYS A 32 8.12 27.95 -3.88
CA CYS A 32 7.57 26.60 -3.93
C CYS A 32 7.84 25.82 -2.64
N LEU A 33 9.05 25.90 -2.09
CA LEU A 33 9.41 25.23 -0.83
C LEU A 33 8.63 25.79 0.36
N ILE A 34 8.52 27.12 0.46
CA ILE A 34 7.74 27.77 1.52
C ILE A 34 6.25 27.37 1.39
N GLY A 35 5.70 27.40 0.17
CA GLY A 35 4.33 26.95 -0.09
C GLY A 35 4.10 25.50 0.34
N ALA A 36 4.98 24.58 -0.07
CA ALA A 36 4.89 23.18 0.30
C ALA A 36 4.97 22.97 1.83
N ALA A 37 5.90 23.67 2.50
CA ALA A 37 6.03 23.61 3.95
C ALA A 37 4.76 24.10 4.67
N ILE A 38 4.21 25.24 4.23
CA ILE A 38 2.95 25.79 4.78
C ILE A 38 1.79 24.83 4.54
N THR A 39 1.66 24.26 3.34
CA THR A 39 0.61 23.28 3.02
C THR A 39 0.70 22.06 3.93
N ILE A 40 1.90 21.50 4.13
CA ILE A 40 2.11 20.35 5.02
C ILE A 40 1.69 20.69 6.45
N ILE A 41 2.18 21.82 6.98
CA ILE A 41 1.83 22.29 8.34
C ILE A 41 0.31 22.46 8.46
N LEU A 42 -0.32 23.08 7.46
CA LEU A 42 -1.76 23.33 7.45
C LEU A 42 -2.56 22.04 7.38
N THR A 43 -2.18 21.08 6.53
CA THR A 43 -2.83 19.76 6.44
C THR A 43 -2.75 19.02 7.76
N PHE A 44 -1.58 18.98 8.42
CA PHE A 44 -1.44 18.35 9.73
C PHE A 44 -2.21 19.10 10.83
N ALA A 45 -2.21 20.44 10.80
CA ALA A 45 -2.98 21.24 11.76
C ALA A 45 -4.48 20.98 11.62
N LEU A 46 -5.01 20.97 10.38
CA LEU A 46 -6.40 20.59 10.13
C LEU A 46 -6.65 19.15 10.59
N ALA A 47 -5.81 18.20 10.20
CA ALA A 47 -5.96 16.81 10.61
C ALA A 47 -5.98 16.65 12.14
N ALA A 48 -5.13 17.37 12.88
CA ALA A 48 -5.11 17.36 14.35
C ALA A 48 -6.38 17.97 14.95
N ILE A 49 -6.85 19.12 14.43
CA ILE A 49 -8.09 19.77 14.88
C ILE A 49 -9.30 18.88 14.61
N PHE A 50 -9.39 18.32 13.40
CA PHE A 50 -10.48 17.42 13.01
C PHE A 50 -10.40 16.09 13.76
N SER A 51 -9.22 15.51 13.98
CA SER A 51 -9.05 14.28 14.77
C SER A 51 -9.33 14.48 16.26
N SER A 52 -9.26 15.71 16.78
CA SER A 52 -9.65 16.02 18.16
C SER A 52 -11.17 16.15 18.29
N LYS A 53 -11.85 16.69 17.26
CA LYS A 53 -13.31 16.84 17.23
C LYS A 53 -14.04 15.57 16.81
N LEU A 54 -13.48 14.85 15.85
CA LEU A 54 -13.88 13.51 15.52
C LEU A 54 -13.27 12.65 16.61
N ASN A 55 -14.07 12.33 17.64
CA ASN A 55 -13.79 11.21 18.54
C ASN A 55 -13.78 9.93 17.69
N LEU A 56 -12.74 9.77 16.85
CA LEU A 56 -12.28 8.55 16.22
C LEU A 56 -11.69 7.70 17.35
N ARG A 57 -12.44 7.54 18.43
CA ARG A 57 -12.36 6.33 19.22
C ARG A 57 -12.41 5.24 18.18
N SER A 58 -11.44 4.35 18.25
CA SER A 58 -11.40 3.05 17.59
C SER A 58 -12.62 2.19 18.00
N GLN A 59 -13.84 2.73 17.92
CA GLN A 59 -14.91 1.98 17.32
C GLN A 59 -14.46 1.78 15.87
N SER A 60 -13.68 0.72 15.66
CA SER A 60 -13.94 -0.18 14.55
C SER A 60 -15.44 -0.06 14.30
N PHE A 61 -15.84 0.47 13.15
CA PHE A 61 -17.23 0.46 12.72
C PHE A 61 -17.59 -1.01 12.57
N ARG A 62 -17.82 -1.67 13.71
CA ARG A 62 -18.47 -2.95 13.86
C ARG A 62 -19.91 -2.58 13.61
N LEU A 63 -20.22 -2.30 12.34
CA LEU A 63 -21.55 -2.65 11.89
C LEU A 63 -21.67 -4.11 12.29
N ASP A 64 -22.50 -4.35 13.29
CA ASP A 64 -22.92 -5.68 13.66
C ASP A 64 -23.84 -6.14 12.53
N VAL A 65 -23.21 -6.43 11.38
CA VAL A 65 -23.91 -6.86 10.18
C VAL A 65 -24.52 -8.25 10.38
N SER A 66 -24.27 -8.87 11.55
CA SER A 66 -24.88 -10.11 12.08
C SER A 66 -26.41 -10.11 12.04
N ARG A 67 -27.07 -8.95 11.88
CA ARG A 67 -28.52 -8.85 11.75
C ARG A 67 -29.07 -9.20 10.35
N TRP A 68 -28.25 -9.28 9.31
CA TRP A 68 -28.73 -9.57 7.95
C TRP A 68 -28.29 -10.96 7.48
N LYS A 69 -29.23 -11.83 7.09
CA LYS A 69 -28.95 -13.23 6.67
C LYS A 69 -27.90 -13.36 5.55
N ILE A 70 -27.74 -12.31 4.73
CA ILE A 70 -26.78 -12.23 3.63
C ILE A 70 -25.33 -12.17 4.15
N THR A 71 -25.07 -11.52 5.29
CA THR A 71 -23.73 -11.44 5.87
C THR A 71 -23.35 -12.70 6.63
N ARG A 72 -24.31 -13.52 7.06
CA ARG A 72 -24.05 -14.85 7.61
C ARG A 72 -23.63 -15.84 6.52
N ALA A 73 -24.16 -15.70 5.30
CA ALA A 73 -23.72 -16.46 4.13
C ALA A 73 -22.33 -16.00 3.65
N LEU A 74 -22.06 -14.68 3.63
CA LEU A 74 -20.73 -14.13 3.31
C LEU A 74 -19.70 -14.34 4.44
N SER A 75 -20.14 -14.45 5.69
CA SER A 75 -19.31 -14.84 6.86
C SER A 75 -19.09 -16.34 6.95
N SER A 76 -19.50 -17.12 5.94
CA SER A 76 -19.05 -18.49 5.88
C SER A 76 -17.51 -18.49 5.81
N ILE A 77 -16.88 -19.29 6.66
CA ILE A 77 -15.42 -19.47 6.70
C ILE A 77 -14.82 -19.69 5.29
N PRO A 78 -15.45 -20.45 4.35
CA PRO A 78 -14.87 -20.64 3.02
C PRO A 78 -14.94 -19.38 2.14
N THR A 79 -16.02 -18.59 2.17
CA THR A 79 -16.09 -17.36 1.35
C THR A 79 -15.07 -16.33 1.81
N LEU A 80 -14.90 -16.17 3.13
CA LEU A 80 -13.88 -15.27 3.66
C LEU A 80 -12.47 -15.73 3.30
N ASN A 81 -12.20 -17.04 3.35
CA ASN A 81 -10.92 -17.59 2.91
C ASN A 81 -10.71 -17.41 1.41
N ALA A 82 -11.75 -17.49 0.58
CA ALA A 82 -11.64 -17.24 -0.85
C ALA A 82 -11.21 -15.80 -1.14
N PHE A 83 -11.81 -14.79 -0.49
CA PHE A 83 -11.37 -13.40 -0.62
C PHE A 83 -9.93 -13.17 -0.16
N ARG A 84 -9.53 -13.80 0.95
CA ARG A 84 -8.15 -13.75 1.45
C ARG A 84 -7.18 -14.38 0.46
N LEU A 85 -7.53 -15.54 -0.11
CA LEU A 85 -6.73 -16.22 -1.11
C LEU A 85 -6.58 -15.37 -2.36
N THR A 86 -7.66 -14.75 -2.85
CA THR A 86 -7.61 -13.83 -3.98
C THR A 86 -6.66 -12.66 -3.70
N GLY A 87 -6.75 -12.03 -2.52
CA GLY A 87 -5.84 -10.95 -2.13
C GLY A 87 -4.37 -11.37 -2.10
N VAL A 88 -4.07 -12.54 -1.53
CA VAL A 88 -2.71 -13.10 -1.48
C VAL A 88 -2.20 -13.49 -2.88
N SER A 89 -3.03 -14.11 -3.71
CA SER A 89 -2.67 -14.48 -5.09
C SER A 89 -2.33 -13.25 -5.92
N ILE A 90 -3.16 -12.21 -5.85
CA ILE A 90 -2.91 -10.94 -6.54
C ILE A 90 -1.59 -10.32 -6.03
N PHE A 91 -1.34 -10.34 -4.72
CA PHE A 91 -0.10 -9.85 -4.14
C PHE A 91 1.14 -10.57 -4.70
N PHE A 92 1.11 -11.91 -4.80
CA PHE A 92 2.22 -12.66 -5.40
C PHE A 92 2.38 -12.40 -6.90
N ILE A 93 1.30 -12.23 -7.66
CA ILE A 93 1.36 -11.86 -9.08
C ILE A 93 2.05 -10.51 -9.25
N ILE A 94 1.78 -9.54 -8.38
CA ILE A 94 2.41 -8.21 -8.43
C ILE A 94 3.89 -8.31 -8.08
N ILE A 95 4.25 -9.07 -7.03
CA ILE A 95 5.66 -9.31 -6.69
C ILE A 95 6.39 -9.92 -7.88
N TYR A 96 5.79 -10.94 -8.51
CA TYR A 96 6.35 -11.57 -9.70
C TYR A 96 6.52 -10.55 -10.85
N ALA A 97 5.52 -9.71 -11.10
CA ALA A 97 5.58 -8.64 -12.10
C ALA A 97 6.60 -7.55 -11.76
N CYS A 98 6.94 -7.33 -10.49
CA CYS A 98 8.01 -6.42 -10.09
C CYS A 98 9.40 -6.98 -10.39
N PHE A 99 9.62 -8.29 -10.19
CA PHE A 99 10.93 -8.91 -10.42
C PHE A 99 11.16 -9.34 -11.87
N TRP A 100 10.11 -9.77 -12.57
CA TRP A 100 10.18 -10.33 -13.92
C TRP A 100 9.42 -9.52 -14.98
N GLY A 101 8.80 -8.41 -14.60
CA GLY A 101 8.07 -7.56 -15.55
C GLY A 101 8.99 -6.72 -16.41
N SER A 102 8.41 -6.11 -17.45
CA SER A 102 9.12 -5.16 -18.31
C SER A 102 9.54 -3.92 -17.54
N ASP A 103 10.72 -3.39 -17.86
CA ASP A 103 11.19 -2.07 -17.38
C ASP A 103 10.29 -0.93 -17.89
N ASN A 104 9.59 -1.15 -19.00
CA ASN A 104 8.65 -0.18 -19.52
C ASN A 104 7.33 -0.26 -18.72
N PRO A 105 6.95 0.82 -17.99
CA PRO A 105 5.78 0.82 -17.12
C PRO A 105 4.45 0.65 -17.86
N ILE A 106 4.41 0.89 -19.18
CA ILE A 106 3.21 0.69 -20.00
C ILE A 106 2.90 -0.80 -20.17
N TYR A 107 3.93 -1.65 -20.21
CA TYR A 107 3.79 -3.10 -20.38
C TYR A 107 3.86 -3.87 -19.06
N ASN A 108 4.12 -3.17 -17.95
CA ASN A 108 4.14 -3.78 -16.63
C ASN A 108 2.81 -3.52 -15.91
N ILE A 109 2.18 -4.58 -15.40
CA ILE A 109 0.93 -4.46 -14.64
C ILE A 109 1.15 -3.87 -13.23
N ALA A 110 2.35 -4.02 -12.66
CA ALA A 110 2.61 -3.62 -11.28
C ALA A 110 2.39 -2.11 -11.02
N PRO A 111 2.90 -1.17 -11.85
CA PRO A 111 2.62 0.25 -11.68
C PRO A 111 1.12 0.57 -11.73
N THR A 112 0.41 0.07 -12.74
CA THR A 112 -1.03 0.34 -12.91
C THR A 112 -1.84 -0.24 -11.76
N PHE A 113 -1.52 -1.46 -11.32
CA PHE A 113 -2.24 -2.08 -10.22
C PHE A 113 -2.03 -1.30 -8.91
N ILE A 114 -0.79 -1.00 -8.54
CA ILE A 114 -0.49 -0.34 -7.27
C ILE A 114 -1.06 1.08 -7.25
N TRP A 115 -0.84 1.86 -8.31
CA TRP A 115 -1.21 3.27 -8.32
C TRP A 115 -2.68 3.53 -8.63
N VAL A 116 -3.27 2.75 -9.54
CA VAL A 116 -4.64 3.01 -9.98
C VAL A 116 -5.61 2.08 -9.26
N ILE A 117 -5.42 0.77 -9.36
CA ILE A 117 -6.41 -0.19 -8.85
C ILE A 117 -6.40 -0.18 -7.32
N TRP A 118 -5.22 -0.21 -6.71
CA TRP A 118 -5.06 -0.31 -5.27
C TRP A 118 -5.23 1.04 -4.58
N TRP A 119 -4.42 2.05 -4.91
CA TRP A 119 -4.52 3.34 -4.22
C TRP A 119 -5.84 4.06 -4.48
N VAL A 120 -6.28 4.11 -5.74
CA VAL A 120 -7.47 4.88 -6.13
C VAL A 120 -8.70 3.99 -6.07
N GLY A 121 -8.69 2.85 -6.76
CA GLY A 121 -9.82 1.95 -6.87
C GLY A 121 -10.28 1.40 -5.52
N LEU A 122 -9.36 0.89 -4.69
CA LEU A 122 -9.72 0.34 -3.39
C LEU A 122 -10.24 1.41 -2.43
N ALA A 123 -9.67 2.63 -2.46
CA ALA A 123 -10.12 3.73 -1.62
C ALA A 123 -11.57 4.12 -1.96
N TYR A 124 -11.89 4.29 -3.24
CA TYR A 124 -13.26 4.56 -3.67
C TYR A 124 -14.20 3.40 -3.36
N LEU A 125 -13.81 2.17 -3.71
CA LEU A 125 -14.65 1.00 -3.47
C LEU A 125 -14.90 0.80 -1.96
N SER A 126 -13.92 1.12 -1.12
CA SER A 126 -14.06 1.08 0.33
C SER A 126 -15.03 2.15 0.86
N ALA A 127 -15.09 3.32 0.23
CA ALA A 127 -16.07 4.34 0.56
C ALA A 127 -17.52 3.89 0.27
N PHE A 128 -17.73 3.07 -0.78
CA PHE A 128 -19.06 2.55 -1.13
C PHE A 128 -19.46 1.28 -0.37
N VAL A 129 -18.54 0.30 -0.26
CA VAL A 129 -18.83 -1.05 0.26
C VAL A 129 -18.49 -1.19 1.74
N GLY A 130 -17.59 -0.36 2.26
CA GLY A 130 -17.04 -0.45 3.62
C GLY A 130 -15.58 -0.89 3.65
N ASP A 131 -15.09 -1.34 4.80
CA ASP A 131 -13.67 -1.73 5.00
C ASP A 131 -13.32 -3.04 4.27
N LEU A 132 -13.13 -2.95 2.94
CA LEU A 132 -12.68 -4.04 2.08
C LEU A 132 -11.26 -4.47 2.40
N TRP A 133 -10.44 -3.55 2.89
CA TRP A 133 -9.06 -3.81 3.27
C TRP A 133 -8.96 -4.96 4.26
N ARG A 134 -9.82 -5.00 5.29
CA ARG A 134 -9.88 -6.12 6.25
C ARG A 134 -10.08 -7.49 5.61
N LEU A 135 -10.73 -7.58 4.45
CA LEU A 135 -11.02 -8.86 3.79
C LEU A 135 -9.86 -9.33 2.92
N ILE A 136 -9.26 -8.42 2.13
CA ILE A 136 -8.25 -8.76 1.13
C ILE A 136 -6.81 -8.60 1.61
N ASN A 137 -6.59 -8.08 2.82
CA ASN A 137 -5.25 -7.80 3.35
C ASN A 137 -4.36 -9.07 3.30
N PRO A 138 -3.32 -9.08 2.43
CA PRO A 138 -2.49 -10.25 2.23
C PRO A 138 -1.61 -10.53 3.45
N TRP A 139 -1.12 -9.50 4.14
CA TRP A 139 -0.26 -9.62 5.32
C TRP A 139 -0.98 -10.26 6.49
N TYR A 140 -2.21 -9.81 6.76
CA TYR A 140 -3.04 -10.41 7.80
C TYR A 140 -3.36 -11.88 7.49
N SER A 141 -3.67 -12.18 6.23
CA SER A 141 -3.97 -13.54 5.78
C SER A 141 -2.76 -14.47 5.92
N LEU A 142 -1.58 -14.01 5.49
CA LEU A 142 -0.32 -14.75 5.62
C LEU A 142 0.04 -14.99 7.09
N PHE A 143 -0.09 -13.98 7.95
CA PHE A 143 0.18 -14.11 9.38
C PHE A 143 -0.77 -15.11 10.04
N HIS A 144 -2.09 -15.00 9.76
CA HIS A 144 -3.10 -15.91 10.29
C HIS A 144 -2.89 -17.36 9.86
N TRP A 145 -2.48 -17.59 8.61
CA TRP A 145 -2.14 -18.92 8.14
C TRP A 145 -0.83 -19.43 8.75
N GLY A 146 0.17 -18.57 8.90
CA GLY A 146 1.42 -18.89 9.59
C GLY A 146 1.20 -19.28 11.05
N GLU A 147 0.37 -18.55 11.79
CA GLU A 147 -0.03 -18.88 13.16
C GLU A 147 -0.75 -20.23 13.22
N LYS A 148 -1.72 -20.47 12.33
CA LYS A 148 -2.41 -21.76 12.25
C LYS A 148 -1.45 -22.92 11.97
N LEU A 149 -0.52 -22.75 11.03
CA LEU A 149 0.50 -23.75 10.72
C LEU A 149 1.43 -23.99 11.91
N LEU A 150 1.82 -22.94 12.63
CA LEU A 150 2.69 -23.07 13.80
C LEU A 150 1.99 -23.81 14.94
N LEU A 151 0.71 -23.53 15.16
CA LEU A 151 -0.11 -24.20 16.18
C LEU A 151 -0.41 -25.66 15.81
N THR A 152 -0.58 -25.98 14.52
CA THR A 152 -0.76 -27.38 14.09
C THR A 152 0.54 -28.17 14.19
N TRP A 153 1.69 -27.55 13.92
CA TRP A 153 3.00 -28.20 14.04
C TRP A 153 3.49 -28.30 15.49
N THR A 154 3.14 -27.33 16.35
CA THR A 154 3.60 -27.29 17.76
C THR A 154 2.44 -26.94 18.71
N PRO A 155 1.54 -27.88 19.00
CA PRO A 155 0.30 -27.62 19.76
C PRO A 155 0.50 -27.16 21.21
N SER A 156 1.71 -27.31 21.77
CA SER A 156 2.04 -26.91 23.14
C SER A 156 2.53 -25.45 23.27
N THR A 157 2.76 -24.75 22.15
CA THR A 157 3.34 -23.39 22.18
C THR A 157 2.23 -22.35 22.16
N THR A 158 2.01 -21.69 23.29
CA THR A 158 1.26 -20.42 23.29
C THR A 158 2.10 -19.39 22.53
N ILE A 159 1.59 -18.84 21.42
CA ILE A 159 2.27 -17.75 20.71
C ILE A 159 2.35 -16.55 21.65
N LYS A 160 3.51 -16.37 22.28
CA LYS A 160 3.79 -15.19 23.08
C LYS A 160 4.20 -14.08 22.11
N PRO A 161 3.68 -12.85 22.25
CA PRO A 161 4.13 -11.73 21.43
C PRO A 161 5.64 -11.56 21.62
N LEU A 162 6.38 -11.53 20.50
CA LEU A 162 7.85 -11.45 20.50
C LEU A 162 8.35 -10.18 21.21
N LEU A 163 7.53 -9.13 21.22
CA LEU A 163 7.81 -7.84 21.85
C LEU A 163 6.58 -7.36 22.62
N LYS A 164 6.69 -7.21 23.95
CA LYS A 164 5.69 -6.49 24.73
C LYS A 164 5.87 -4.99 24.47
N TYR A 165 4.87 -4.39 23.82
CA TYR A 165 4.91 -2.97 23.55
C TYR A 165 4.94 -2.16 24.86
N PRO A 166 5.81 -1.15 24.97
CA PRO A 166 5.86 -0.29 26.14
C PRO A 166 4.56 0.48 26.35
N LYS A 167 4.06 0.52 27.60
CA LYS A 167 2.77 1.16 27.95
C LYS A 167 2.73 2.68 27.67
N TRP A 168 3.89 3.34 27.62
CA TRP A 168 3.99 4.79 27.37
C TRP A 168 3.66 5.21 25.93
N ILE A 169 3.58 4.25 25.00
CA ILE A 169 3.16 4.49 23.61
C ILE A 169 1.62 4.60 23.48
N GLY A 170 0.87 4.38 24.57
CA GLY A 170 -0.57 4.68 24.62
C GLY A 170 -1.46 3.73 23.81
N ILE A 171 -0.90 2.67 23.22
CA ILE A 171 -1.65 1.63 22.53
C ILE A 171 -1.87 0.48 23.52
N THR A 172 -2.96 0.57 24.28
CA THR A 172 -3.54 -0.57 25.00
C THR A 172 -4.96 -0.78 24.50
N PRO A 173 -5.45 -2.04 24.45
CA PRO A 173 -6.56 -2.48 23.61
C PRO A 173 -7.90 -1.78 23.89
#